data_AF-A0A8D0B639-F1
#
_entry.id   AF-A0A8D0B639-F1
#
_cell.length_a   1.000
_cell.length_b   1.000
_cell.length_c   1.000
_cell.angle_alpha   90.00
_cell.angle_beta   90.00
_cell.angle_gamma   90.00
#
_symmetry.space_group_name_H-M   'P 1'
#
loop_
_entity.id
_entity.type
_entity.pdbx_description
1 polymer ?
#
loop_
_entity_poly.entity_id
_entity_poly.type
_entity_poly.pdbx_seq_one_letter_code
_entity_poly.pdbx_strand_id
1 'polypeptide(L)'
;MGSAPYPAGEWKGKGRGGLQELGCMPWKVSRGGAGIPRTLSSSNSRISHLPLPPSPPPLPPQPSLTPPAIYHEKQRRELCALHALNNVFQDRTAFSRDTLQEIYQRLSPSTLVTPHKKSMLGNGNYDVNVIMAALQTRGFEAVWWDKRRDVGSIELSNVTGFILNVPSNLRWGPLRLPLKRQHWIGVREVGGLYYNLDSKLRSPQPIGSSDELRKFLRQQLRGKNCELLLVVSEEVEAHQTWRSDG
;
A
#
# COMPACT_ATOMS: atom_id res chain seq x y z
N MET A 1 -18.95 -45.44 39.86
CA MET A 1 -20.19 -45.06 39.15
C MET A 1 -19.81 -43.98 38.14
N GLY A 2 -19.45 -44.42 36.95
CA GLY A 2 -19.26 -43.55 35.79
C GLY A 2 -20.39 -43.79 34.81
N SER A 3 -20.80 -42.74 34.08
CA SER A 3 -21.55 -42.84 32.83
C SER A 3 -21.44 -41.49 32.11
N ALA A 4 -20.52 -41.48 31.14
CA ALA A 4 -20.64 -41.06 29.75
C ALA A 4 -21.33 -39.74 29.31
N PRO A 5 -20.91 -39.19 28.13
CA PRO A 5 -21.13 -37.81 27.69
C PRO A 5 -22.29 -37.67 26.67
N TYR A 6 -22.73 -36.43 26.43
CA TYR A 6 -23.63 -36.06 25.32
C TYR A 6 -22.87 -35.39 24.16
N PRO A 7 -23.39 -35.44 22.92
CA PRO A 7 -22.62 -35.90 21.77
C PRO A 7 -22.32 -34.82 20.72
N ALA A 8 -21.42 -35.21 19.81
CA ALA A 8 -21.09 -34.54 18.57
C ALA A 8 -22.30 -34.43 17.64
N GLY A 9 -22.56 -33.22 17.13
CA GLY A 9 -23.45 -32.99 16.00
C GLY A 9 -22.68 -33.12 14.68
N GLU A 10 -22.95 -34.19 13.95
CA GLU A 10 -22.60 -34.36 12.53
C GLU A 10 -23.31 -33.30 11.68
N TRP A 11 -22.55 -32.44 11.00
CA TRP A 11 -23.04 -31.70 9.83
C TRP A 11 -22.47 -32.31 8.57
N LYS A 12 -23.24 -33.25 7.99
CA LYS A 12 -23.00 -33.83 6.67
C LYS A 12 -23.89 -33.11 5.66
N GLY A 13 -23.40 -31.99 5.12
CA GLY A 13 -24.02 -31.26 4.02
C GLY A 13 -23.22 -31.40 2.73
N LYS A 14 -23.60 -32.34 1.87
CA LYS A 14 -23.16 -32.40 0.47
C LYS A 14 -23.75 -31.19 -0.27
N GLY A 15 -22.88 -30.28 -0.69
CA GLY A 15 -23.21 -29.24 -1.66
C GLY A 15 -22.10 -29.16 -2.70
N ARG A 16 -22.25 -29.88 -3.82
CA ARG A 16 -21.48 -29.62 -5.04
C ARG A 16 -21.91 -28.25 -5.57
N GLY A 17 -21.00 -27.29 -5.54
CA GLY A 17 -21.17 -25.97 -6.15
C GLY A 17 -19.80 -25.47 -6.59
N GLY A 18 -19.69 -25.08 -7.85
CA GLY A 18 -18.44 -24.95 -8.58
C GLY A 18 -17.42 -24.00 -7.96
N LEU A 19 -16.18 -24.48 -7.97
CA LEU A 19 -14.97 -23.68 -7.87
C LEU A 19 -14.93 -22.72 -9.08
N GLN A 20 -15.45 -21.50 -8.90
CA GLN A 20 -15.18 -20.41 -9.84
C GLN A 20 -14.13 -19.49 -9.25
N GLU A 21 -13.06 -19.39 -10.03
CA GLU A 21 -11.87 -18.57 -9.87
C GLU A 21 -12.19 -17.14 -9.38
N LEU A 22 -11.72 -16.79 -8.18
CA LEU A 22 -11.52 -15.39 -7.83
C LEU A 22 -10.13 -14.97 -8.30
N GLY A 23 -10.02 -14.82 -9.62
CA GLY A 23 -8.89 -14.18 -10.28
C GLY A 23 -8.76 -12.73 -9.84
N CYS A 24 -7.53 -12.28 -9.62
CA CYS A 24 -7.19 -10.87 -9.50
C CYS A 24 -7.63 -10.16 -10.78
N MET A 25 -8.71 -9.38 -10.72
CA MET A 25 -9.15 -8.64 -11.90
C MET A 25 -8.28 -7.39 -12.10
N PRO A 26 -7.79 -7.13 -13.32
CA PRO A 26 -7.15 -5.88 -13.69
C PRO A 26 -8.23 -4.80 -13.83
N TRP A 27 -8.10 -3.71 -13.08
CA TRP A 27 -8.97 -2.54 -13.24
C TRP A 27 -8.59 -1.82 -14.54
N LYS A 28 -9.52 -1.75 -15.50
CA LYS A 28 -9.39 -0.95 -16.73
C LYS A 28 -9.98 0.43 -16.48
N VAL A 29 -9.20 1.47 -16.76
CA VAL A 29 -9.65 2.86 -16.88
C VAL A 29 -10.35 3.04 -18.22
N SER A 30 -11.64 3.32 -18.21
CA SER A 30 -12.39 3.75 -19.40
C SER A 30 -12.14 5.23 -19.65
N ARG A 31 -11.42 5.57 -20.73
CA ARG A 31 -11.44 6.91 -21.31
C ARG A 31 -12.58 6.99 -22.32
N GLY A 32 -13.62 7.76 -22.01
CA GLY A 32 -14.67 8.13 -22.96
C GLY A 32 -14.14 9.18 -23.93
N GLY A 33 -13.95 8.80 -25.19
CA GLY A 33 -13.72 9.73 -26.30
C GLY A 33 -15.06 10.13 -26.89
N ALA A 34 -15.46 11.38 -26.70
CA ALA A 34 -16.59 11.99 -27.37
C ALA A 34 -16.28 12.15 -28.86
N GLY A 35 -17.17 11.62 -29.71
CA GLY A 35 -17.12 11.78 -31.17
C GLY A 35 -17.56 13.17 -31.59
N ILE A 36 -16.94 13.69 -32.65
CA ILE A 36 -17.44 14.85 -33.40
C ILE A 36 -17.57 14.44 -34.86
N PRO A 37 -18.73 14.64 -35.52
CA PRO A 37 -18.88 14.38 -36.95
C PRO A 37 -18.29 15.53 -37.78
N ARG A 38 -17.59 15.16 -38.87
CA ARG A 38 -17.16 16.08 -39.93
C ARG A 38 -18.34 16.35 -40.86
N THR A 39 -18.64 17.61 -41.12
CA THR A 39 -19.37 18.04 -42.32
C THR A 39 -18.56 19.11 -43.04
N LEU A 40 -18.22 18.84 -44.31
CA LEU A 40 -17.71 19.83 -45.25
C LEU A 40 -18.91 20.60 -45.81
N SER A 41 -18.84 21.93 -45.81
CA SER A 41 -19.56 22.74 -46.79
C SER A 41 -18.70 23.94 -47.18
N SER A 42 -18.53 24.07 -48.49
CA SER A 42 -17.77 25.08 -49.19
C SER A 42 -18.65 26.31 -49.41
N SER A 43 -18.19 27.51 -49.07
CA SER A 43 -18.84 28.76 -49.51
C SER A 43 -17.81 29.88 -49.57
N ASN A 44 -17.63 30.39 -50.78
CA ASN A 44 -16.66 31.37 -51.21
C ASN A 44 -17.20 32.79 -50.89
N SER A 45 -16.48 33.61 -50.12
CA SER A 45 -16.85 35.02 -49.88
C SER A 45 -15.65 35.88 -49.50
N ARG A 46 -15.08 36.55 -50.52
CA ARG A 46 -14.59 37.95 -50.56
C ARG A 46 -14.04 38.51 -49.23
N ILE A 47 -12.70 38.52 -49.08
CA ILE A 47 -11.99 39.10 -47.94
C ILE A 47 -11.89 40.62 -48.11
N SER A 48 -12.64 41.35 -47.29
CA SER A 48 -12.39 42.75 -46.95
C SER A 48 -11.29 42.78 -45.87
N HIS A 49 -10.24 43.57 -46.05
CA HIS A 49 -9.19 43.76 -45.04
C HIS A 49 -9.76 44.44 -43.79
N LEU A 50 -10.11 43.64 -42.77
CA LEU A 50 -10.33 44.13 -41.40
C LEU A 50 -9.00 44.14 -40.64
N PRO A 51 -8.72 45.17 -39.81
CA PRO A 51 -7.54 45.18 -38.94
C PRO A 51 -7.63 44.07 -37.90
N LEU A 52 -6.48 43.44 -37.61
CA LEU A 52 -6.33 42.35 -36.65
C LEU A 52 -6.72 42.82 -35.23
N PRO A 53 -7.44 42.00 -34.45
CA PRO A 53 -7.69 42.31 -33.04
C PRO A 53 -6.37 42.28 -32.23
N PRO A 54 -6.28 43.06 -31.13
CA PRO A 54 -5.10 43.06 -30.28
C PRO A 54 -4.88 41.67 -29.66
N SER A 55 -3.61 41.30 -29.52
CA SER A 55 -3.16 40.05 -28.90
C SER A 55 -3.76 39.90 -27.50
N PRO A 56 -4.28 38.73 -27.10
CA PRO A 56 -4.70 38.51 -25.73
C PRO A 56 -3.50 38.64 -24.78
N PRO A 57 -3.72 39.12 -23.53
CA PRO A 57 -2.65 39.21 -22.54
C PRO A 57 -2.03 37.82 -22.30
N PRO A 58 -0.73 37.74 -21.96
CA PRO A 58 -0.09 36.48 -21.65
C PRO A 58 -0.84 35.80 -20.50
N LEU A 59 -1.27 34.56 -20.75
CA LEU A 59 -1.92 33.73 -19.74
C LEU A 59 -1.01 33.64 -18.50
N PRO A 60 -1.58 33.66 -17.27
CA PRO A 60 -0.80 33.44 -16.07
C PRO A 60 -0.06 32.09 -16.18
N PRO A 61 1.15 31.97 -15.60
CA PRO A 61 1.92 30.74 -15.65
C PRO A 61 1.06 29.59 -15.10
N GLN A 62 0.69 28.67 -16.00
CA GLN A 62 -0.01 27.45 -15.65
C GLN A 62 0.93 26.66 -14.72
N PRO A 63 0.48 26.21 -13.53
CA PRO A 63 1.30 25.35 -12.69
C PRO A 63 1.69 24.12 -13.52
N SER A 64 3.00 23.89 -13.63
CA SER A 64 3.56 22.79 -14.40
C SER A 64 2.96 21.46 -13.93
N LEU A 65 2.15 20.83 -14.78
CA LEU A 65 1.50 19.53 -14.58
C LEU A 65 2.48 18.35 -14.66
N THR A 66 3.71 18.51 -14.15
CA THR A 66 4.60 17.36 -14.00
C THR A 66 4.04 16.49 -12.87
N PRO A 67 3.63 15.24 -13.14
CA PRO A 67 3.17 14.36 -12.08
C PRO A 67 4.28 14.21 -11.04
N PRO A 68 3.94 14.20 -9.74
CA PRO A 68 4.94 14.10 -8.68
C PRO A 68 5.79 12.85 -8.89
N ALA A 69 7.11 12.99 -8.75
CA ALA A 69 8.02 11.86 -8.84
C ALA A 69 7.81 10.94 -7.62
N ILE A 70 7.13 9.82 -7.81
CA ILE A 70 6.85 8.84 -6.74
C ILE A 70 8.07 7.94 -6.58
N TYR A 71 8.64 7.94 -5.38
CA TYR A 71 9.68 7.00 -5.02
C TYR A 71 9.08 5.60 -4.84
N HIS A 72 9.68 4.60 -5.50
CA HIS A 72 9.26 3.19 -5.38
C HIS A 72 10.44 2.25 -5.45
N GLU A 73 10.73 1.61 -4.32
CA GLU A 73 11.72 0.55 -4.22
C GLU A 73 11.07 -0.81 -4.48
N LYS A 74 11.63 -1.52 -5.47
CA LYS A 74 11.23 -2.89 -5.82
C LYS A 74 11.96 -3.90 -4.94
N GLN A 75 11.23 -4.95 -4.58
CA GLN A 75 11.74 -5.97 -3.70
C GLN A 75 12.92 -6.71 -4.30
N ARG A 76 14.00 -6.80 -3.53
CA ARG A 76 15.08 -7.74 -3.78
C ARG A 76 15.15 -8.71 -2.61
N ARG A 77 15.06 -10.02 -2.89
CA ARG A 77 15.05 -11.09 -1.87
C ARG A 77 13.83 -11.00 -0.94
N GLU A 78 13.94 -11.24 0.36
CA GLU A 78 12.80 -11.23 1.30
C GLU A 78 12.68 -9.91 2.09
N LEU A 79 13.37 -8.84 1.67
CA LEU A 79 13.45 -7.53 2.34
C LEU A 79 12.17 -6.67 2.26
N CYS A 80 10.98 -7.29 2.24
CA CYS A 80 9.72 -6.57 2.08
C CYS A 80 9.48 -5.49 3.16
N ALA A 81 9.87 -5.75 4.41
CA ALA A 81 9.76 -4.76 5.50
C ALA A 81 10.60 -3.50 5.25
N LEU A 82 11.86 -3.68 4.81
CA LEU A 82 12.76 -2.57 4.47
C LEU A 82 12.14 -1.69 3.37
N HIS A 83 11.67 -2.32 2.30
CA HIS A 83 11.11 -1.60 1.17
C HIS A 83 9.76 -0.96 1.50
N ALA A 84 8.92 -1.59 2.33
CA ALA A 84 7.69 -0.99 2.81
C ALA A 84 7.97 0.31 3.59
N LEU A 85 8.97 0.29 4.49
CA LEU A 85 9.42 1.49 5.20
C LEU A 85 9.92 2.57 4.23
N ASN A 86 10.91 2.28 3.40
CA ASN A 86 11.46 3.26 2.45
C ASN A 86 10.39 3.83 1.50
N ASN A 87 9.44 2.99 1.07
CA ASN A 87 8.33 3.42 0.24
C ASN A 87 7.36 4.34 0.99
N VAL A 88 7.01 4.05 2.26
CA VAL A 88 6.17 4.94 3.07
C VAL A 88 6.84 6.30 3.27
N PHE A 89 8.16 6.31 3.53
CA PHE A 89 8.93 7.54 3.72
C PHE A 89 9.30 8.26 2.42
N GLN A 90 9.00 7.66 1.26
CA GLN A 90 9.35 8.18 -0.07
C GLN A 90 10.86 8.50 -0.20
N ASP A 91 11.72 7.75 0.49
CA ASP A 91 13.16 7.98 0.54
C ASP A 91 13.93 6.64 0.61
N ARG A 92 14.86 6.45 -0.32
CA ARG A 92 15.74 5.27 -0.38
C ARG A 92 16.68 5.15 0.80
N THR A 93 17.05 6.28 1.39
CA THR A 93 18.00 6.38 2.49
C THR A 93 17.30 6.42 3.85
N ALA A 94 15.97 6.27 3.88
CA ALA A 94 15.22 6.24 5.11
C ALA A 94 15.65 5.06 6.01
N PHE A 95 15.78 3.88 5.42
CA PHE A 95 16.23 2.72 6.15
C PHE A 95 17.20 1.92 5.29
N SER A 96 18.20 1.36 5.97
CA SER A 96 19.17 0.46 5.35
C SER A 96 18.97 -0.95 5.87
N ARG A 97 19.38 -1.93 5.07
CA ARG A 97 19.40 -3.33 5.50
C ARG A 97 20.20 -3.49 6.79
N ASP A 98 21.33 -2.81 6.90
CA ASP A 98 22.25 -2.98 8.01
C ASP A 98 21.65 -2.39 9.31
N THR A 99 20.94 -1.26 9.22
CA THR A 99 20.17 -0.70 10.34
C THR A 99 19.08 -1.66 10.83
N LEU A 100 18.28 -2.23 9.93
CA LEU A 100 17.25 -3.21 10.32
C LEU A 100 17.87 -4.51 10.88
N GLN A 101 19.03 -4.91 10.35
CA GLN A 101 19.76 -6.08 10.82
C GLN A 101 20.31 -5.89 12.24
N GLU A 102 20.81 -4.69 12.55
CA GLU A 102 21.26 -4.32 13.89
C GLU A 102 20.10 -4.32 14.89
N ILE A 103 18.98 -3.69 14.53
CA ILE A 103 17.74 -3.69 15.34
C ILE A 103 17.28 -5.14 15.60
N TYR A 104 17.22 -5.97 14.57
CA TYR A 104 16.85 -7.37 14.70
C TYR A 104 17.76 -8.14 15.67
N GLN A 105 19.09 -7.91 15.60
CA GLN A 105 20.04 -8.56 16.51
C GLN A 105 19.86 -8.12 17.96
N ARG A 106 19.59 -6.83 18.19
CA ARG A 106 19.32 -6.27 19.52
C ARG A 106 18.04 -6.84 20.14
N LEU A 107 17.00 -7.05 19.32
CA LEU A 107 15.73 -7.62 19.76
C LEU A 107 15.78 -9.15 19.96
N SER A 108 16.75 -9.85 19.35
CA SER A 108 16.90 -11.32 19.42
C SER A 108 18.32 -11.76 19.81
N PRO A 109 18.80 -11.44 21.03
CA PRO A 109 20.17 -11.71 21.46
C PRO A 109 20.50 -13.21 21.57
N SER A 110 19.51 -14.09 21.76
CA SER A 110 19.70 -15.53 21.98
C SER A 110 20.06 -16.35 20.73
N THR A 111 20.00 -15.78 19.52
CA THR A 111 20.44 -16.49 18.29
C THR A 111 21.96 -16.42 18.07
N LEU A 112 22.73 -15.83 18.98
CA LEU A 112 24.18 -15.58 18.88
C LEU A 112 25.05 -16.83 19.13
N VAL A 113 24.81 -17.92 18.41
CA VAL A 113 25.74 -19.06 18.37
C VAL A 113 26.32 -19.21 16.96
N THR A 114 27.16 -18.25 16.55
CA THR A 114 28.49 -18.43 15.90
C THR A 114 28.95 -17.19 15.10
N PRO A 115 30.23 -16.77 15.21
CA PRO A 115 30.73 -15.50 14.63
C PRO A 115 30.86 -15.49 13.09
N HIS A 116 30.97 -16.64 12.43
CA HIS A 116 31.29 -16.70 10.99
C HIS A 116 30.11 -17.06 10.05
N LYS A 117 28.89 -17.25 10.56
CA LYS A 117 27.71 -17.62 9.73
C LYS A 117 26.62 -16.55 9.58
N LYS A 118 26.63 -15.46 10.37
CA LYS A 118 25.52 -14.50 10.45
C LYS A 118 25.56 -13.31 9.47
N SER A 119 26.71 -12.97 8.88
CA SER A 119 26.83 -11.76 8.05
C SER A 119 26.31 -11.89 6.60
N MET A 120 25.86 -13.06 6.17
CA MET A 120 25.49 -13.33 4.77
C MET A 120 24.08 -13.92 4.57
N LEU A 121 23.39 -14.34 5.63
CA LEU A 121 22.07 -15.01 5.56
C LEU A 121 20.98 -14.32 6.41
N GLY A 122 21.05 -13.00 6.57
CA GLY A 122 19.87 -12.22 6.92
C GLY A 122 18.94 -12.19 5.71
N ASN A 123 18.07 -13.20 5.56
CA ASN A 123 17.23 -13.37 4.36
C ASN A 123 16.29 -12.18 4.07
N GLY A 124 16.09 -11.30 5.06
CA GLY A 124 15.29 -10.09 4.96
C GLY A 124 13.88 -10.19 5.52
N ASN A 125 13.52 -11.35 6.08
CA ASN A 125 12.24 -11.62 6.72
C ASN A 125 12.16 -10.97 8.12
N TYR A 126 12.07 -9.64 8.16
CA TYR A 126 11.91 -8.89 9.40
C TYR A 126 10.45 -8.93 9.87
N ASP A 127 10.26 -9.14 11.17
CA ASP A 127 8.95 -9.11 11.82
C ASP A 127 8.53 -7.67 12.19
N VAL A 128 7.33 -7.56 12.77
CA VAL A 128 6.75 -6.28 13.16
C VAL A 128 7.55 -5.53 14.22
N ASN A 129 8.27 -6.22 15.12
CA ASN A 129 9.04 -5.57 16.17
C ASN A 129 10.22 -4.80 15.59
N VAL A 130 10.83 -5.35 14.53
CA VAL A 130 11.88 -4.63 13.79
C VAL A 130 11.30 -3.38 13.12
N ILE A 131 10.10 -3.46 12.54
CA ILE A 131 9.42 -2.31 11.91
C ILE A 131 9.13 -1.23 12.95
N MET A 132 8.53 -1.58 14.08
CA MET A 132 8.21 -0.65 15.17
C MET A 132 9.47 0.02 15.71
N ALA A 133 10.50 -0.76 16.05
CA ALA A 133 11.76 -0.23 16.55
C ALA A 133 12.47 0.66 15.51
N ALA A 134 12.38 0.35 14.21
CA ALA A 134 12.94 1.18 13.16
C ALA A 134 12.23 2.54 13.07
N LEU A 135 10.90 2.56 13.11
CA LEU A 135 10.12 3.81 13.10
C LEU A 135 10.51 4.71 14.28
N GLN A 136 10.69 4.12 15.47
CA GLN A 136 11.08 4.83 16.68
C GLN A 136 12.45 5.51 16.56
N THR A 137 13.41 4.92 15.83
CA THR A 137 14.71 5.57 15.58
C THR A 137 14.61 6.89 14.80
N ARG A 138 13.43 7.18 14.22
CA ARG A 138 13.17 8.39 13.43
C ARG A 138 12.08 9.29 14.02
N GLY A 139 11.62 9.06 15.26
CA GLY A 139 10.55 9.85 15.88
C GLY A 139 9.15 9.55 15.31
N PHE A 140 8.95 8.33 14.81
CA PHE A 140 7.65 7.84 14.36
C PHE A 140 7.23 6.63 15.20
N GLU A 141 5.92 6.45 15.30
CA GLU A 141 5.31 5.30 15.96
C GLU A 141 4.46 4.50 14.98
N ALA A 142 4.32 3.21 15.28
CA ALA A 142 3.43 2.31 14.55
C ALA A 142 2.20 2.01 15.41
N VAL A 143 1.07 2.59 15.04
CA VAL A 143 -0.21 2.34 15.72
C VAL A 143 -0.89 1.13 15.09
N TRP A 144 -1.18 0.12 15.89
CA TRP A 144 -1.91 -1.04 15.43
C TRP A 144 -3.39 -0.74 15.26
N TRP A 145 -3.91 -0.87 14.03
CA TRP A 145 -5.32 -0.61 13.77
C TRP A 145 -6.21 -1.78 14.23
N ASP A 146 -7.21 -1.48 15.05
CA ASP A 146 -8.24 -2.44 15.43
C ASP A 146 -9.25 -2.62 14.28
N LYS A 147 -9.21 -3.79 13.64
CA LYS A 147 -10.08 -4.14 12.48
C LYS A 147 -11.58 -4.10 12.78
N ARG A 148 -11.96 -4.09 14.07
CA ARG A 148 -13.36 -3.99 14.51
C ARG A 148 -13.89 -2.56 14.38
N ARG A 149 -13.01 -1.56 14.28
CA ARG A 149 -13.35 -0.14 14.10
C ARG A 149 -13.48 0.20 12.62
N ASP A 150 -14.36 1.15 12.29
CA ASP A 150 -14.45 1.65 10.91
C ASP A 150 -13.26 2.54 10.59
N VAL A 151 -12.64 2.30 9.44
CA VAL A 151 -11.49 3.08 8.93
C VAL A 151 -11.85 4.54 8.62
N GLY A 152 -13.14 4.90 8.62
CA GLY A 152 -13.60 6.28 8.55
C GLY A 152 -13.22 7.11 9.78
N SER A 153 -12.99 6.47 10.93
CA SER A 153 -12.50 7.12 12.16
C SER A 153 -10.99 7.39 12.17
N ILE A 154 -10.28 7.09 11.08
CA ILE A 154 -8.87 7.44 10.92
C ILE A 154 -8.78 8.89 10.42
N GLU A 155 -8.08 9.74 11.16
CA GLU A 155 -7.71 11.08 10.73
C GLU A 155 -6.52 10.98 9.77
N LEU A 156 -6.82 10.83 8.47
CA LEU A 156 -5.83 10.55 7.43
C LEU A 156 -4.76 11.65 7.32
N SER A 157 -5.11 12.89 7.63
CA SER A 157 -4.18 14.03 7.58
C SER A 157 -3.04 13.93 8.60
N ASN A 158 -3.26 13.24 9.71
CA ASN A 158 -2.27 12.99 10.76
C ASN A 158 -1.46 11.70 10.53
N VAL A 159 -1.80 10.91 9.50
CA VAL A 159 -1.12 9.65 9.19
C VAL A 159 -0.10 9.86 8.08
N THR A 160 1.17 9.61 8.40
CA THR A 160 2.26 9.67 7.43
C THR A 160 2.12 8.56 6.39
N GLY A 161 1.72 7.36 6.77
CA GLY A 161 1.41 6.32 5.81
C GLY A 161 0.93 5.06 6.49
N PHE A 162 0.71 4.02 5.69
CA PHE A 162 0.17 2.76 6.17
C PHE A 162 1.10 1.62 5.81
N ILE A 163 1.30 0.70 6.74
CA ILE A 163 1.99 -0.56 6.49
C ILE A 163 0.99 -1.68 6.68
N LEU A 164 0.76 -2.49 5.65
CA LEU A 164 -0.10 -3.66 5.75
C LEU A 164 0.71 -4.94 5.76
N ASN A 165 0.30 -5.88 6.61
CA ASN A 165 0.77 -7.26 6.60
C ASN A 165 -0.22 -8.13 5.84
N VAL A 166 0.04 -8.48 4.58
CA VAL A 166 -0.90 -9.23 3.75
C VAL A 166 -0.40 -10.64 3.44
N PRO A 167 -1.31 -11.64 3.36
CA PRO A 167 -0.92 -12.97 2.93
C PRO A 167 -0.50 -12.96 1.45
N SER A 168 0.66 -13.54 1.17
CA SER A 168 1.25 -13.60 -0.17
C SER A 168 1.59 -15.04 -0.56
N ASN A 169 1.21 -15.42 -1.78
CA ASN A 169 1.52 -16.74 -2.32
C ASN A 169 2.93 -16.75 -2.89
N LEU A 170 3.71 -17.78 -2.53
CA LEU A 170 5.01 -18.00 -3.15
C LEU A 170 4.83 -18.48 -4.60
N ARG A 171 5.38 -17.71 -5.55
CA ARG A 171 5.43 -18.12 -6.97
C ARG A 171 6.75 -18.86 -7.22
N TRP A 172 6.67 -20.12 -7.61
CA TRP A 172 7.83 -20.91 -8.04
C TRP A 172 7.59 -21.36 -9.49
N GLY A 173 8.05 -20.53 -10.43
CA GLY A 173 7.75 -20.72 -11.86
C GLY A 173 6.24 -20.66 -12.15
N PRO A 174 5.67 -21.59 -12.94
CA PRO A 174 4.24 -21.63 -13.23
C PRO A 174 3.39 -22.12 -12.03
N LEU A 175 4.02 -22.70 -11.00
CA LEU A 175 3.31 -23.28 -9.86
C LEU A 175 3.10 -22.24 -8.74
N ARG A 176 1.84 -22.06 -8.34
CA ARG A 176 1.47 -21.32 -7.12
C ARG A 176 1.47 -22.31 -5.96
N LEU A 177 2.53 -22.31 -5.16
CA LEU A 177 2.56 -23.14 -3.96
C LEU A 177 1.61 -22.55 -2.91
N PRO A 178 0.83 -23.37 -2.19
CA PRO A 178 -0.09 -22.92 -1.15
C PRO A 178 0.61 -22.48 0.15
N LEU A 179 1.94 -22.25 0.12
CA LEU A 179 2.66 -21.63 1.21
C LEU A 179 2.32 -20.13 1.24
N LYS A 180 1.40 -19.77 2.15
CA LYS A 180 1.10 -18.39 2.49
C LYS A 180 2.23 -17.84 3.35
N ARG A 181 2.95 -16.85 2.83
CA ARG A 181 3.91 -16.05 3.60
C ARG A 181 3.34 -14.67 3.82
N GLN A 182 3.61 -14.12 4.99
CA GLN A 182 3.30 -12.72 5.26
C GLN A 182 4.19 -11.80 4.43
N HIS A 183 3.63 -10.67 4.02
CA HIS A 183 4.28 -9.72 3.13
C HIS A 183 3.90 -8.31 3.54
N TRP A 184 4.92 -7.50 3.82
CA TRP A 184 4.75 -6.11 4.18
C TRP A 184 4.60 -5.24 2.93
N ILE A 185 3.55 -4.43 2.88
CA ILE A 185 3.32 -3.43 1.82
C ILE A 185 3.18 -2.04 2.43
N GLY A 186 3.71 -1.03 1.74
CA GLY A 186 3.54 0.37 2.08
C GLY A 186 2.41 1.00 1.25
N VAL A 187 1.64 1.88 1.87
CA VAL A 187 0.68 2.77 1.21
C VAL A 187 0.94 4.20 1.68
N ARG A 188 1.03 5.13 0.73
CA ARG A 188 1.38 6.52 1.02
C ARG A 188 0.64 7.48 0.10
N GLU A 189 0.29 8.64 0.65
CA GLU A 189 -0.18 9.79 -0.12
C GLU A 189 0.99 10.54 -0.75
N VAL A 190 0.93 10.76 -2.06
CA VAL A 190 1.89 11.56 -2.81
C VAL A 190 1.13 12.47 -3.79
N GLY A 191 1.22 13.78 -3.59
CA GLY A 191 0.51 14.76 -4.43
C GLY A 191 -1.01 14.62 -4.41
N GLY A 192 -1.61 14.40 -3.24
CA GLY A 192 -3.06 14.34 -3.06
C GLY A 192 -3.72 13.00 -3.41
N LEU A 193 -2.94 12.01 -3.84
CA LEU A 193 -3.43 10.66 -4.17
C LEU A 193 -2.68 9.60 -3.39
N TYR A 194 -3.40 8.57 -2.94
CA TYR A 194 -2.83 7.40 -2.29
C TYR A 194 -2.36 6.38 -3.33
N TYR A 195 -1.22 5.77 -3.05
CA TYR A 195 -0.62 4.74 -3.88
C TYR A 195 -0.33 3.49 -3.07
N ASN A 196 -0.63 2.33 -3.67
CA ASN A 196 -0.09 1.05 -3.25
C ASN A 196 1.36 0.95 -3.75
N LEU A 197 2.28 0.91 -2.80
CA LEU A 197 3.72 0.84 -3.01
C LEU A 197 4.26 -0.54 -2.63
N ASP A 198 3.47 -1.60 -2.82
CA ASP A 198 3.95 -2.97 -2.72
C ASP A 198 5.21 -3.14 -3.58
N SER A 199 6.30 -3.54 -2.93
CA SER A 199 7.60 -3.74 -3.54
C SER A 199 7.62 -4.87 -4.59
N LYS A 200 6.60 -5.73 -4.64
CA LYS A 200 6.41 -6.74 -5.71
C LYS A 200 5.81 -6.18 -7.00
N LEU A 201 5.27 -4.95 -6.97
CA LEU A 201 4.71 -4.31 -8.15
C LEU A 201 5.82 -3.79 -9.07
N ARG A 202 5.51 -3.70 -10.37
CA ARG A 202 6.43 -3.12 -11.37
C ARG A 202 6.51 -1.60 -11.30
N SER A 203 5.50 -0.96 -10.70
CA SER A 203 5.37 0.48 -10.51
C SER A 203 4.35 0.75 -9.40
N PRO A 204 4.34 1.95 -8.79
CA PRO A 204 3.25 2.38 -7.92
C PRO A 204 1.89 2.16 -8.55
N GLN A 205 0.95 1.62 -7.80
CA GLN A 205 -0.43 1.48 -8.24
C GLN A 205 -1.28 2.55 -7.55
N PRO A 206 -1.89 3.49 -8.30
CA PRO A 206 -2.79 4.46 -7.69
C PRO A 206 -3.98 3.75 -7.05
N ILE A 207 -4.25 4.09 -5.81
CA ILE A 207 -5.49 3.75 -5.11
C ILE A 207 -6.51 4.87 -5.37
N GLY A 208 -6.06 6.13 -5.30
CA GLY A 208 -6.87 7.31 -5.59
C GLY A 208 -7.03 8.23 -4.37
N SER A 209 -8.21 8.82 -4.24
CA SER A 209 -8.61 9.74 -3.16
C SER A 209 -8.71 9.06 -1.78
N SER A 210 -8.92 9.86 -0.74
CA SER A 210 -9.15 9.40 0.64
C SER A 210 -10.30 8.39 0.76
N ASP A 211 -11.38 8.56 -0.01
CA ASP A 211 -12.52 7.62 0.02
C ASP A 211 -12.20 6.29 -0.65
N GLU A 212 -11.42 6.33 -1.73
CA GLU A 212 -10.92 5.14 -2.41
C GLU A 212 -9.91 4.39 -1.53
N LEU A 213 -9.06 5.11 -0.78
CA LEU A 213 -8.21 4.52 0.25
C LEU A 213 -9.03 3.81 1.32
N ARG A 214 -10.05 4.47 1.89
CA ARG A 214 -10.91 3.85 2.92
C ARG A 214 -11.56 2.58 2.37
N LYS A 215 -12.06 2.60 1.14
CA LYS A 215 -12.62 1.41 0.47
C LYS A 215 -11.57 0.30 0.33
N PHE A 216 -10.35 0.65 -0.10
CA PHE A 216 -9.23 -0.28 -0.21
C PHE A 216 -8.88 -0.92 1.15
N LEU A 217 -8.72 -0.12 2.21
CA LEU A 217 -8.40 -0.61 3.55
C LEU A 217 -9.51 -1.54 4.09
N ARG A 218 -10.79 -1.16 3.96
CA ARG A 218 -11.91 -2.05 4.34
C ARG A 218 -11.84 -3.40 3.63
N GLN A 219 -11.52 -3.39 2.33
CA GLN A 219 -11.40 -4.62 1.55
C GLN A 219 -10.24 -5.50 2.04
N GLN A 220 -9.07 -4.91 2.33
CA GLN A 220 -7.92 -5.63 2.84
C GLN A 220 -8.17 -6.23 4.23
N LEU A 221 -8.79 -5.45 5.13
CA LEU A 221 -9.05 -5.85 6.52
C LEU A 221 -10.13 -6.94 6.66
N ARG A 222 -10.97 -7.18 5.65
CA ARG A 222 -11.88 -8.34 5.61
C ARG A 222 -11.13 -9.68 5.60
N GLY A 223 -9.87 -9.69 5.16
CA GLY A 223 -9.03 -10.88 5.17
C GLY A 223 -8.62 -11.29 6.59
N LYS A 224 -8.79 -12.58 6.93
CA LYS A 224 -8.48 -13.09 8.28
C LYS A 224 -7.06 -12.78 8.75
N ASN A 225 -6.09 -12.75 7.83
CA ASN A 225 -4.65 -12.62 8.15
C ASN A 225 -4.04 -11.30 7.66
N CYS A 226 -4.84 -10.25 7.52
CA CYS A 226 -4.37 -8.93 7.06
C CYS A 226 -4.25 -7.94 8.23
N GLU A 227 -3.06 -7.48 8.61
CA GLU A 227 -2.89 -6.48 9.68
C GLU A 227 -2.59 -5.10 9.09
N LEU A 228 -2.95 -4.04 9.82
CA LEU A 228 -2.76 -2.65 9.40
C LEU A 228 -2.07 -1.89 10.52
N LEU A 229 -0.95 -1.24 10.18
CA LEU A 229 -0.25 -0.30 11.02
C LEU A 229 -0.38 1.10 10.42
N LEU A 230 -0.72 2.07 11.26
CA LEU A 230 -0.62 3.48 10.91
C LEU A 230 0.77 3.97 11.30
N VAL A 231 1.47 4.60 10.36
CA VAL A 231 2.75 5.28 10.64
C VAL A 231 2.43 6.73 10.93
N VAL A 232 2.71 7.17 12.16
CA VAL A 232 2.38 8.50 12.68
C VAL A 232 3.61 9.09 13.36
N SER A 233 3.68 10.42 13.52
CA SER A 233 4.74 11.01 14.34
C SER A 233 4.52 10.66 15.82
N GLU A 234 5.59 10.70 16.61
CA GLU A 234 5.52 10.51 18.06
C GLU A 234 4.50 11.45 18.73
N GLU A 235 4.44 12.71 18.27
CA GLU A 235 3.48 13.70 18.78
C GLU A 235 2.02 13.31 18.49
N VAL A 236 1.73 12.83 17.27
CA VAL A 236 0.38 12.38 16.89
C VAL A 236 -0.03 11.15 17.70
N GLU A 237 0.91 10.26 17.99
CA GLU A 237 0.64 9.11 18.86
C GLU A 237 0.40 9.51 20.32
N ALA A 238 1.26 10.34 20.90
CA ALA A 238 1.06 10.88 22.25
C ALA A 238 -0.31 11.59 22.38
N HIS A 239 -0.65 12.33 21.31
CA HIS A 239 -1.93 12.98 21.00
C HIS A 239 -3.15 12.06 20.91
N GLN A 240 -2.92 10.84 20.42
CA GLN A 240 -3.94 10.00 19.79
C GLN A 240 -4.73 10.75 18.70
N THR A 241 -4.15 11.75 18.04
CA THR A 241 -4.85 12.59 17.04
C THR A 241 -5.00 11.90 15.68
N TRP A 242 -4.45 10.68 15.53
CA TRP A 242 -4.65 9.80 14.38
C TRP A 242 -6.06 9.18 14.33
N ARG A 243 -6.81 9.24 15.42
CA ARG A 243 -8.24 8.89 15.46
C ARG A 243 -9.06 10.17 15.49
N SER A 244 -10.11 10.22 14.68
CA SER A 244 -11.18 11.20 14.83
C SER A 244 -12.13 10.69 15.91
N ASP A 245 -12.35 11.47 16.95
CA ASP A 245 -13.45 11.22 17.88
C ASP A 245 -14.75 11.43 17.07
N GLY A 246 -15.46 10.33 16.83
CA GLY A 246 -16.72 10.32 16.06
C GLY A 246 -17.87 10.97 16.81
#